data_AF-C0DWL9-F1
#
_entry.id   AF-C0DWL9-F1
#
_cell.length_a   1.000
_cell.length_b   1.000
_cell.length_c   1.000
_cell.angle_alpha   90.00
_cell.angle_beta   90.00
_cell.angle_gamma   90.00
#
_symmetry.space_group_name_H-M   'P 1'
#
loop_
_entity.id
_entity.type
_entity.pdbx_description
1 polymer ?
#
loop_
_entity_poly.entity_id
_entity_poly.type
_entity_poly.pdbx_seq_one_letter_code
_entity_poly.pdbx_strand_id
1 'polypeptide(L)'
;MTQSLTILGSTGSIGTSTLDVVVRHPERFRIFALSGHSQTAKLAEQCLAFRPQYAVTANEAQAAELRAQLAAAGCQTEVLHGEQALCDIAAAPETDGVMAAIVGAAGL
;
A
#
# COMPACT_ATOMS: atom_id res chain seq x y z
N MET A 1 17.85 12.63 -3.67
CA MET A 1 16.40 12.53 -3.95
C MET A 1 15.90 11.25 -3.32
N THR A 2 14.76 11.29 -2.64
CA THR A 2 14.12 10.13 -2.02
C THR A 2 13.23 9.44 -3.06
N GLN A 3 13.37 8.12 -3.21
CA GLN A 3 12.60 7.33 -4.16
C GLN A 3 11.25 6.93 -3.56
N SER A 4 10.19 7.06 -4.35
CA SER A 4 8.80 6.79 -4.00
C SER A 4 8.44 5.39 -4.47
N LEU A 5 8.09 4.51 -3.55
CA LEU A 5 7.78 3.12 -3.85
C LEU A 5 6.28 2.84 -3.71
N THR A 6 5.77 2.05 -4.66
CA THR A 6 4.45 1.41 -4.57
C THR A 6 4.64 -0.07 -4.30
N ILE A 7 3.99 -0.60 -3.27
CA ILE A 7 4.12 -2.01 -2.89
C ILE A 7 2.78 -2.71 -3.08
N LEU A 8 2.72 -3.56 -4.10
CA LEU A 8 1.56 -4.39 -4.38
C LEU A 8 1.65 -5.66 -3.54
N GLY A 9 0.71 -5.90 -2.63
CA GLY A 9 0.76 -7.04 -1.70
C GLY A 9 1.63 -6.79 -0.45
N SER A 10 1.54 -5.60 0.13
CA SER A 10 2.35 -5.13 1.27
C SER A 10 2.19 -5.97 2.54
N THR A 11 1.06 -6.66 2.71
CA THR A 11 0.77 -7.48 3.89
C THR A 11 1.41 -8.87 3.84
N GLY A 12 1.87 -9.32 2.66
CA GLY A 12 2.59 -10.58 2.47
C GLY A 12 4.07 -10.48 2.83
N SER A 13 4.77 -11.61 2.83
CA SER A 13 6.16 -11.70 3.32
C SER A 13 7.14 -10.78 2.57
N ILE A 14 7.06 -10.72 1.24
CA ILE A 14 7.92 -9.83 0.43
C ILE A 14 7.56 -8.36 0.70
N GLY A 15 6.27 -8.04 0.78
CA GLY A 15 5.80 -6.70 1.11
C GLY A 15 6.30 -6.21 2.46
N THR A 16 6.17 -7.04 3.51
CA THR A 16 6.66 -6.70 4.84
C THR A 16 8.17 -6.56 4.91
N SER A 17 8.92 -7.45 4.25
CA SER A 17 10.39 -7.34 4.19
C SER A 17 10.82 -6.07 3.44
N THR A 18 10.09 -5.70 2.39
CA THR A 18 10.34 -4.45 1.65
C THR A 18 10.12 -3.23 2.55
N LEU A 19 9.03 -3.21 3.31
CA LEU A 19 8.74 -2.16 4.27
C LEU A 19 9.81 -2.08 5.38
N ASP A 20 10.34 -3.22 5.83
CA ASP A 20 11.40 -3.26 6.83
C ASP A 20 12.70 -2.59 6.33
N VAL A 21 13.01 -2.73 5.04
CA VAL A 21 14.12 -2.02 4.39
C VAL A 21 13.85 -0.52 4.30
N VAL A 22 12.61 -0.12 3.99
CA VAL A 22 12.22 1.31 3.91
C VAL A 22 12.38 2.00 5.26
N VAL A 23 11.97 1.35 6.36
CA VAL A 23 12.13 1.88 7.73
C VAL A 23 13.60 2.09 8.10
N ARG A 24 14.51 1.26 7.59
CA ARG A 24 15.95 1.37 7.85
C ARG A 24 16.63 2.47 7.04
N HIS A 25 15.97 2.99 6.00
CA HIS A 25 16.51 3.97 5.05
C HIS A 25 15.50 5.07 4.68
N PRO A 26 14.92 5.79 5.65
CA PRO A 26 13.88 6.79 5.41
C PRO A 26 14.35 8.00 4.59
N GLU A 27 15.66 8.26 4.55
CA GLU A 27 16.27 9.30 3.72
C GLU A 27 16.29 8.92 2.23
N ARG A 28 16.23 7.62 1.92
CA ARG A 28 16.32 7.09 0.56
C ARG A 28 14.98 6.66 -0.01
N PHE A 29 14.04 6.23 0.83
CA PHE A 29 12.77 5.69 0.39
C PHE A 29 11.58 6.30 1.13
N ARG A 30 10.49 6.48 0.40
CA ARG A 30 9.15 6.76 0.95
C ARG A 30 8.13 5.86 0.28
N ILE A 31 7.01 5.63 0.95
CA ILE A 31 5.91 4.85 0.40
C ILE A 31 4.90 5.80 -0.24
N PHE A 32 4.63 5.62 -1.52
CA PHE A 32 3.57 6.32 -2.23
C PHE A 32 2.23 5.60 -2.07
N ALA A 33 2.20 4.28 -2.34
CA ALA A 33 0.99 3.48 -2.24
C ALA A 33 1.25 2.07 -1.72
N LEU A 34 0.25 1.51 -1.05
CA LEU A 34 0.24 0.12 -0.55
C LEU A 34 -1.00 -0.60 -1.06
N SER A 35 -0.90 -1.91 -1.28
CA SER A 35 -2.08 -2.75 -1.47
C SER A 35 -2.07 -4.01 -0.62
N GLY A 36 -3.25 -4.45 -0.20
CA GLY A 36 -3.44 -5.66 0.58
C GLY A 36 -4.73 -6.37 0.17
N HIS A 37 -4.71 -7.71 0.21
CA HIS A 37 -5.85 -8.51 -0.23
C HIS A 37 -6.81 -8.82 0.94
N SER A 38 -6.37 -9.57 1.95
CA SER A 38 -7.24 -10.08 3.02
C SER A 38 -6.94 -9.54 4.42
N GLN A 39 -5.73 -9.02 4.65
CA GLN A 39 -5.27 -8.58 5.98
C GLN A 39 -5.49 -7.07 6.18
N THR A 40 -6.74 -6.63 6.20
CA THR A 40 -7.11 -5.20 6.30
C THR A 40 -6.52 -4.51 7.53
N ALA A 41 -6.55 -5.16 8.70
CA ALA A 41 -5.98 -4.61 9.94
C ALA A 41 -4.47 -4.34 9.82
N LYS A 42 -3.71 -5.28 9.24
CA LYS A 42 -2.27 -5.12 9.00
C LYS A 42 -1.99 -4.01 7.97
N LEU A 43 -2.83 -3.90 6.94
CA LEU A 43 -2.73 -2.80 5.98
C LEU A 43 -3.00 -1.45 6.67
N ALA A 44 -3.94 -1.38 7.60
CA ALA A 44 -4.20 -0.18 8.39
C ALA A 44 -2.97 0.21 9.23
N GLU A 45 -2.37 -0.73 9.97
CA GLU A 45 -1.12 -0.49 10.72
C GLU A 45 -0.02 0.07 9.82
N GLN A 46 0.16 -0.51 8.63
CA GLN A 46 1.14 -0.03 7.65
C GLN A 46 0.79 1.38 7.17
N CYS A 47 -0.48 1.68 6.88
CA CYS A 47 -0.89 3.02 6.46
C CYS A 47 -0.64 4.06 7.56
N LEU A 48 -0.84 3.72 8.83
CA LEU A 48 -0.57 4.63 9.95
C LEU A 48 0.92 4.89 10.15
N ALA A 49 1.76 3.87 9.92
CA ALA A 49 3.21 3.96 10.05
C ALA A 49 3.86 4.73 8.89
N PHE A 50 3.45 4.45 7.65
CA PHE A 50 4.11 4.99 6.45
C PHE A 50 3.38 6.18 5.83
N ARG A 51 2.11 6.42 6.22
CA ARG A 51 1.25 7.50 5.71
C ARG A 51 1.29 7.61 4.17
N PRO A 52 1.06 6.51 3.43
CA PRO A 52 1.03 6.56 1.97
C PRO A 52 -0.11 7.45 1.48
N GLN A 53 0.01 7.93 0.24
CA GLN A 53 -1.08 8.68 -0.40
C GLN A 53 -2.27 7.76 -0.67
N TYR A 54 -2.02 6.53 -1.14
CA TYR A 54 -3.07 5.57 -1.46
C TYR A 54 -2.91 4.22 -0.75
N ALA A 55 -4.04 3.60 -0.42
CA ALA A 55 -4.14 2.20 -0.03
C ALA A 55 -5.21 1.49 -0.86
N VAL A 56 -4.88 0.33 -1.43
CA VAL A 56 -5.81 -0.45 -2.27
C VAL A 56 -6.17 -1.78 -1.60
N THR A 57 -7.46 -2.04 -1.45
CA THR A 57 -8.00 -3.33 -0.97
C THR A 57 -8.61 -4.15 -2.11
N ALA A 58 -8.90 -5.43 -1.86
CA ALA A 58 -9.46 -6.30 -2.90
C ALA A 58 -10.89 -5.91 -3.30
N ASN A 59 -11.72 -5.48 -2.35
CA ASN A 59 -13.11 -5.14 -2.57
C ASN A 59 -13.56 -3.95 -1.71
N GLU A 60 -14.76 -3.45 -2.01
CA GLU A 60 -15.34 -2.28 -1.36
C GLU A 60 -15.66 -2.50 0.13
N ALA A 61 -16.02 -3.72 0.55
CA ALA A 61 -16.29 -4.00 1.96
C ALA A 61 -15.03 -3.80 2.82
N GLN A 62 -13.89 -4.29 2.33
CA GLN A 62 -12.59 -4.09 2.98
C GLN A 62 -12.12 -2.63 2.89
N ALA A 63 -12.43 -1.94 1.79
CA ALA A 63 -12.12 -0.51 1.67
C ALA A 63 -12.89 0.31 2.70
N ALA A 64 -14.19 0.05 2.87
CA ALA A 64 -15.01 0.70 3.88
C ALA A 64 -14.48 0.46 5.30
N GLU A 65 -14.09 -0.78 5.61
CA GLU A 65 -13.45 -1.13 6.89
C GLU A 65 -12.14 -0.35 7.09
N LEU A 66 -11.25 -0.33 6.09
CA LEU A 66 -9.98 0.39 6.16
C LEU A 66 -10.19 1.90 6.32
N ARG A 67 -11.10 2.51 5.54
CA ARG A 67 -11.44 3.94 5.65
C ARG A 67 -11.88 4.30 7.06
N ALA A 68 -12.73 3.47 7.69
CA ALA A 68 -13.20 3.70 9.05
C ALA A 68 -12.04 3.66 10.06
N GLN A 69 -11.15 2.66 9.96
CA GLN A 69 -9.97 2.55 10.83
C GLN A 69 -9.01 3.73 10.68
N LEU A 70 -8.74 4.14 9.43
CA LEU A 70 -7.85 5.25 9.12
C LEU A 70 -8.43 6.61 9.55
N ALA A 71 -9.72 6.83 9.32
CA ALA A 71 -10.41 8.05 9.76
C ALA A 71 -10.41 8.17 11.28
N ALA A 72 -10.66 7.09 12.01
CA ALA A 72 -10.61 7.07 13.47
C ALA A 72 -9.22 7.43 14.02
N ALA A 73 -8.15 7.14 13.27
CA ALA A 73 -6.77 7.44 13.61
C ALA A 73 -6.25 8.76 12.99
N GLY A 74 -7.11 9.54 12.32
CA GLY A 74 -6.74 10.80 11.69
C GLY A 74 -5.75 10.63 10.52
N CYS A 75 -5.82 9.51 9.79
CA CYS A 75 -5.01 9.27 8.61
C CYS A 75 -5.70 9.75 7.34
N GLN A 76 -4.94 10.44 6.49
CA GLN A 76 -5.43 11.03 5.23
C GLN A 76 -5.20 10.14 4.01
N THR A 77 -4.67 8.93 4.20
CA THR A 77 -4.49 7.96 3.11
C THR A 77 -5.83 7.71 2.42
N GLU A 78 -5.87 7.91 1.12
CA GLU A 78 -7.04 7.65 0.30
C GLU A 78 -7.16 6.14 0.02
N VAL A 79 -8.34 5.58 0.28
CA VAL A 79 -8.57 4.14 0.13
C VAL A 79 -9.37 3.86 -1.13
N LEU A 80 -8.75 3.09 -2.03
CA LEU A 80 -9.32 2.60 -3.27
C LEU A 80 -9.52 1.07 -3.19
N HIS A 81 -10.17 0.47 -4.19
CA HIS A 81 -10.36 -0.98 -4.24
C HIS A 81 -10.39 -1.55 -5.64
N GLY A 82 -10.12 -2.85 -5.74
CA GLY A 82 -10.25 -3.63 -6.96
C GLY A 82 -9.02 -3.52 -7.88
N GLU A 83 -9.09 -4.25 -8.98
CA GLU A 83 -7.96 -4.44 -9.91
C GLU A 83 -7.55 -3.15 -10.62
N GLN A 84 -8.52 -2.35 -11.09
CA GLN A 84 -8.20 -1.08 -11.74
C GLN A 84 -7.41 -0.15 -10.82
N ALA A 85 -7.78 -0.08 -9.54
CA ALA A 85 -7.05 0.73 -8.57
C ALA A 85 -5.60 0.23 -8.36
N LEU A 86 -5.35 -1.07 -8.44
CA LEU A 86 -3.98 -1.62 -8.41
C LEU A 86 -3.18 -1.15 -9.63
N CYS A 87 -3.77 -1.18 -10.83
CA CYS A 87 -3.14 -0.68 -12.04
C CYS A 87 -2.85 0.82 -11.94
N ASP A 88 -3.81 1.61 -11.45
CA ASP A 88 -3.69 3.06 -11.34
C ASP A 88 -2.54 3.47 -10.40
N ILE A 89 -2.44 2.85 -9.21
CA ILE A 89 -1.33 3.16 -8.29
C ILE A 89 0.03 2.66 -8.80
N ALA A 90 0.05 1.57 -9.58
CA ALA A 90 1.28 1.03 -10.15
C ALA A 90 1.79 1.89 -11.32
N ALA A 91 0.88 2.52 -12.06
CA ALA A 91 1.19 3.40 -13.19
C ALA A 91 1.33 4.89 -12.80
N ALA A 92 1.12 5.23 -11.53
CA ALA A 92 1.16 6.61 -11.07
C ALA A 92 2.54 7.26 -11.31
N PRO A 93 2.61 8.47 -11.89
CA PRO A 93 3.87 9.13 -12.22
C PRO A 93 4.73 9.48 -11.00
N GLU A 94 4.12 9.54 -9.81
CA GLU A 94 4.80 9.74 -8.54
C GLU A 94 5.52 8.47 -8.03
N THR A 95 5.32 7.32 -8.68
CA THR A 95 5.97 6.06 -8.33
C THR A 95 7.29 5.91 -9.10
N ASP A 96 8.41 5.93 -8.39
CA ASP A 96 9.74 5.68 -8.96
C ASP A 96 10.02 4.18 -9.15
N GLY A 97 9.36 3.33 -8.36
CA GLY A 97 9.48 1.88 -8.46
C GLY A 97 8.31 1.12 -7.86
N VAL A 98 7.94 0.01 -8.50
CA VAL A 98 6.86 -0.89 -8.05
C VAL A 98 7.47 -2.18 -7.54
N MET A 99 7.15 -2.53 -6.29
CA MET A 99 7.40 -3.86 -5.75
C MET A 99 6.16 -4.72 -5.99
N ALA A 100 6.19 -5.59 -7.00
CA ALA A 100 5.14 -6.56 -7.30
C ALA A 100 5.28 -7.80 -6.40
N ALA A 101 4.63 -7.77 -5.24
CA ALA A 101 4.64 -8.87 -4.24
C ALA A 101 3.32 -9.66 -4.17
N ILE A 102 2.41 -9.43 -5.13
CA ILE A 102 1.20 -10.24 -5.31
C ILE A 102 1.59 -11.55 -5.99
N VAL A 103 1.07 -12.67 -5.47
CA VAL A 103 1.30 -14.01 -6.04
C VAL A 103 0.16 -14.43 -6.96
N GLY A 104 0.48 -15.20 -8.02
CA GLY A 104 -0.50 -15.77 -8.94
C GLY A 104 -1.02 -14.79 -9.99
N ALA A 105 -2.11 -15.17 -10.67
CA ALA A 105 -2.69 -14.40 -11.78
C ALA A 105 -3.15 -12.98 -11.38
N ALA A 106 -3.44 -12.75 -10.09
CA ALA A 106 -3.83 -11.44 -9.58
C ALA A 106 -2.71 -10.38 -9.64
N GLY A 107 -1.46 -10.78 -9.93
CA GLY A 107 -0.31 -9.87 -10.06
C GLY A 107 0.16 -9.64 -11.49
N LEU A 108 -0.55 -10.15 -12.50
CA LEU A 108 -0.21 -10.03 -13.93
C LEU A 108 -1.00 -8.92 -14.63
#